data_AF-A0A976QLM8-F1
#
_entry.id   AF-A0A976QLM8-F1
#
_cell.length_a   1.000
_cell.length_b   1.000
_cell.length_c   1.000
_cell.angle_alpha   90.00
_cell.angle_beta   90.00
_cell.angle_gamma   90.00
#
_symmetry.space_group_name_H-M   'P 1'
#
loop_
_entity.id
_entity.type
_entity.pdbx_description
1 polymer ?
#
loop_
_entity_poly.entity_id
_entity_poly.type
_entity_poly.pdbx_seq_one_letter_code
_entity_poly.pdbx_strand_id
1 'polypeptide(L)' 'SMLELKIHLEKQFTKGMTWEKYMNGEIHIDHIIPKSIFNITGLNSKGFKKAWALENLRPMWAKDNMKKYNKLFAA' A
#
# COMPACT_ATOMS: atom_id res chain seq x y z
N SER A 1 0.12 -9.58 -11.41
CA SER A 1 0.73 -8.88 -12.57
C SER A 1 0.71 -7.37 -12.34
N MET A 2 1.44 -6.58 -13.13
CA MET A 2 1.38 -5.11 -13.02
C MET A 2 -0.02 -4.54 -13.31
N LEU A 3 -0.76 -5.17 -14.22
CA LEU A 3 -2.12 -4.76 -14.57
C LEU A 3 -3.10 -4.96 -13.40
N GLU A 4 -3.02 -6.10 -12.71
CA GLU A 4 -3.86 -6.39 -11.54
C GLU A 4 -3.61 -5.40 -10.40
N LEU A 5 -2.34 -5.08 -10.13
CA LEU A 5 -1.98 -4.07 -9.13
C LEU A 5 -2.56 -2.70 -9.49
N LYS A 6 -2.42 -2.27 -10.74
CA LYS A 6 -2.96 -1.00 -11.21
C LYS A 6 -4.49 -0.94 -10.99
N ILE A 7 -5.21 -1.95 -11.46
CA ILE A 7 -6.68 -2.03 -11.31
C ILE A 7 -7.09 -2.04 -9.83
N HIS A 8 -6.37 -2.80 -9.00
CA HIS A 8 -6.64 -2.90 -7.56
C HIS A 8 -6.46 -1.55 -6.83
N LEU A 9 -5.40 -0.81 -7.14
CA LEU A 9 -5.16 0.50 -6.54
C LEU A 9 -6.17 1.55 -7.03
N GLU A 10 -6.47 1.57 -8.33
CA GLU A 10 -7.40 2.54 -8.92
C GLU A 10 -8.83 2.40 -8.38
N LYS A 11 -9.29 1.16 -8.14
CA LYS A 11 -10.59 0.89 -7.50
C LYS A 11 -10.73 1.49 -6.09
N GLN A 12 -9.62 1.81 -5.44
CA GLN A 12 -9.58 2.35 -4.08
C GLN A 12 -9.32 3.87 -4.06
N PHE A 13 -9.23 4.53 -5.21
CA PHE A 13 -9.00 5.97 -5.27
C PHE A 13 -10.12 6.74 -4.57
N THR A 14 -9.72 7.64 -3.68
CA THR A 14 -10.62 8.57 -3.01
C THR A 14 -10.72 9.87 -3.82
N LYS A 15 -11.61 10.78 -3.41
CA LYS A 15 -11.86 12.04 -4.12
C LYS A 15 -10.54 12.78 -4.41
N GLY A 16 -10.31 13.02 -5.70
CA GLY A 16 -9.18 13.80 -6.19
C GLY A 16 -7.87 13.02 -6.35
N MET A 17 -7.84 11.71 -6.09
CA MET A 17 -6.72 10.85 -6.46
C MET A 17 -6.73 10.58 -7.97
N THR A 18 -5.55 10.68 -8.59
CA THR A 18 -5.34 10.37 -10.01
C THR A 18 -3.97 9.73 -10.18
N TRP A 19 -3.75 9.02 -11.28
CA TRP A 19 -2.44 8.48 -11.62
C TRP A 19 -1.39 9.58 -11.81
N GLU A 20 -1.78 10.76 -12.30
CA GLU A 20 -0.88 11.93 -12.38
C GLU A 20 -0.36 12.33 -11.01
N LYS A 21 -1.23 12.43 -10.00
CA LYS A 21 -0.82 12.72 -8.62
C LYS A 21 0.05 11.63 -8.00
N TYR A 22 -0.21 10.37 -8.35
CA TYR A 22 0.70 9.28 -7.99
C TYR A 22 2.09 9.47 -8.61
N MET A 23 2.17 9.80 -9.90
CA MET A 23 3.44 10.09 -10.58
C MET A 23 4.16 11.33 -10.01
N ASN A 24 3.41 12.31 -9.49
CA ASN A 24 3.95 13.48 -8.78
C ASN A 24 4.36 13.19 -7.32
N GLY A 25 4.19 11.96 -6.84
CA GLY A 25 4.55 11.56 -5.48
C GLY A 25 3.56 11.99 -4.39
N GLU A 26 2.38 12.50 -4.76
CA GLU A 26 1.35 12.90 -3.81
C GLU A 26 0.59 11.69 -3.24
N ILE A 27 0.58 10.58 -3.95
CA ILE A 27 -0.03 9.32 -3.54
C ILE A 27 1.08 8.28 -3.37
N HIS A 28 1.08 7.61 -2.22
CA HIS A 28 1.94 6.46 -1.95
C HIS A 28 1.12 5.16 -2.02
N ILE A 29 1.81 4.06 -2.30
CA ILE A 29 1.27 2.71 -2.04
C ILE A 29 1.54 2.39 -0.57
N ASP A 30 0.49 2.43 0.24
CA ASP A 30 0.53 2.09 1.67
C ASP A 30 0.36 0.58 1.87
N HIS A 31 1.09 0.06 2.85
CA HIS A 31 0.83 -1.28 3.39
C HIS A 31 -0.16 -1.14 4.55
N ILE A 32 -1.39 -1.61 4.37
CA ILE A 32 -2.48 -1.52 5.37
C ILE A 32 -1.98 -2.03 6.72
N ILE A 33 -1.44 -3.25 6.73
CA ILE A 33 -0.60 -3.77 7.79
C ILE A 33 0.85 -3.39 7.45
N PRO A 34 1.53 -2.56 8.27
CA PRO A 34 2.92 -2.19 8.05
C PRO A 34 3.84 -3.39 7.82
N LYS A 35 4.72 -3.28 6.83
CA LYS A 35 5.73 -4.30 6.51
C LYS A 35 6.53 -4.74 7.75
N SER A 36 6.83 -3.82 8.66
CA SER A 36 7.60 -4.08 9.89
C SER A 36 6.94 -5.06 10.86
N ILE A 37 5.65 -5.33 10.71
CA ILE A 37 4.92 -6.31 11.54
C ILE A 37 5.13 -7.75 11.03
N PHE A 38 5.44 -7.92 9.74
CA PHE A 38 5.60 -9.24 9.15
C PHE A 38 7.00 -9.79 9.42
N ASN A 39 7.06 -11.06 9.80
CA ASN A 39 8.31 -11.81 9.79
C ASN A 39 8.69 -12.18 8.33
N ILE A 40 9.66 -11.46 7.78
CA ILE A 40 10.14 -11.62 6.40
C ILE A 40 11.56 -12.15 6.45
N THR A 41 11.71 -13.45 6.23
CA THR A 41 13.02 -14.14 6.18
C THR A 41 13.56 -14.33 4.76
N GLY A 42 12.80 -13.88 3.75
CA GLY A 42 13.13 -14.00 2.34
C GLY A 42 11.90 -13.90 1.45
N LEU A 43 12.10 -13.87 0.12
CA LEU A 43 11.05 -13.67 -0.88
C LEU A 43 9.97 -14.77 -0.88
N ASN A 44 10.33 -15.98 -0.44
CA ASN A 44 9.40 -17.10 -0.37
C ASN A 44 8.65 -17.21 0.97
N SER A 45 8.99 -16.37 1.95
CA SER A 45 8.37 -16.41 3.27
C SER A 45 6.88 -16.04 3.20
N LYS A 46 6.07 -16.64 4.09
CA LYS A 46 4.64 -16.29 4.21
C LYS A 46 4.45 -14.80 4.53
N GLY A 47 5.34 -14.22 5.34
CA GLY A 47 5.31 -12.79 5.67
C GLY A 47 5.52 -11.90 4.46
N PHE A 48 6.50 -12.22 3.60
CA PHE A 48 6.71 -11.49 2.35
C PHE A 48 5.48 -11.58 1.43
N LYS A 49 4.93 -12.78 1.21
CA LYS A 49 3.74 -12.94 0.35
C LYS A 49 2.54 -12.16 0.87
N LYS A 50 2.32 -12.13 2.18
CA LYS A 50 1.20 -11.38 2.80
C LYS A 50 1.40 -9.87 2.76
N ALA A 51 2.62 -9.39 3.04
CA ALA A 51 2.90 -7.96 3.07
C ALA A 51 2.71 -7.30 1.69
N TRP A 52 3.05 -8.01 0.60
CA TRP A 52 2.91 -7.53 -0.79
C TRP A 52 1.68 -8.09 -1.52
N ALA A 53 0.78 -8.77 -0.79
CA ALA A 53 -0.50 -9.20 -1.36
C ALA A 53 -1.36 -7.98 -1.70
N LEU A 54 -2.16 -8.04 -2.76
CA LEU A 54 -3.00 -6.91 -3.16
C LEU A 54 -3.91 -6.47 -2.02
N GLU A 55 -4.46 -7.42 -1.26
CA GLU A 55 -5.35 -7.17 -0.13
C GLU A 55 -4.70 -6.36 1.00
N ASN A 56 -3.36 -6.30 1.05
CA ASN A 56 -2.62 -5.49 2.01
C ASN A 56 -2.11 -4.16 1.43
N LEU A 57 -2.33 -3.89 0.14
CA LEU A 57 -1.88 -2.67 -0.54
C LEU A 57 -3.06 -1.76 -0.87
N ARG A 58 -2.89 -0.46 -0.58
CA ARG A 58 -3.87 0.57 -0.94
C ARG A 58 -3.19 1.88 -1.36
N PRO A 59 -3.87 2.71 -2.16
CA PRO A 59 -3.46 4.10 -2.34
C PRO A 59 -3.69 4.88 -1.03
N MET A 60 -2.74 5.75 -0.68
CA MET A 60 -2.90 6.68 0.44
C MET A 60 -2.20 7.99 0.10
N TRP A 61 -2.78 9.12 0.50
CA TRP A 61 -2.08 10.40 0.37
C TRP A 61 -0.74 10.33 1.10
N ALA A 62 0.33 10.79 0.44
CA ALA A 62 1.69 10.73 0.96
C ALA A 62 1.80 11.32 2.37
N LYS A 63 1.17 12.48 2.59
CA LYS A 63 1.09 13.16 3.88
C LYS A 63 0.51 12.27 4.98
N ASP A 64 -0.55 11.54 4.68
CA ASP A 64 -1.22 10.68 5.66
C ASP A 64 -0.46 9.38 5.89
N ASN A 65 0.16 8.81 4.84
CA ASN A 65 1.03 7.66 4.97
C ASN A 65 2.27 7.97 5.83
N MET A 66 2.89 9.14 5.64
CA MET A 66 4.01 9.59 6.49
C MET A 66 3.59 9.75 7.96
N LYS A 67 2.39 10.28 8.23
CA LYS A 67 1.84 10.39 9.59
C LYS A 67 1.49 9.02 10.20
N LYS A 68 0.99 8.09 9.39
CA LYS A 68 0.70 6.70 9.78
C LYS A 68 1.97 6.00 10.25
N TYR A 69 3.09 6.23 9.56
CA TYR A 69 4.37 5.56 9.86
C TYR A 69 4.19 4.03 9.86
N ASN A 70 4.52 3.36 10.96
CA ASN A 70 4.33 1.91 11.15
C ASN A 70 3.13 1.56 12.05
N LYS A 71 2.18 2.48 12.22
CA LYS A 71 1.01 2.23 13.07
C LYS A 71 0.04 1.30 12.36
N LEU A 72 -0.42 0.29 13.09
CA LEU A 72 -1.61 -0.47 12.73
C LEU A 72 -2.81 0.37 13.17
N PHE A 73 -3.62 0.82 12.22
CA PHE A 73 -4.91 1.39 12.59
C PHE A 73 -5.82 0.24 13.02
N ALA A 74 -6.37 0.33 14.23
CA ALA A 74 -7.47 -0.56 14.61
C ALA A 74 -8.65 -0.27 13.66
N ALA A 75 -9.28 -1.33 13.18
CA ALA A 75 -10.50 -1.26 12.39
C ALA A 75 -11.64 -0.64 13.21
#